data_AF-A0A2B7GS61-F1
#
_entry.id   AF-A0A2B7GS61-F1
#
_cell.length_a   1.000
_cell.length_b   1.000
_cell.length_c   1.000
_cell.angle_alpha   90.00
_cell.angle_beta   90.00
_cell.angle_gamma   90.00
#
_symmetry.space_group_name_H-M   'P 1'
#
loop_
_entity.id
_entity.type
_entity.pdbx_description
1 polymer ?
#
loop_
_entity_poly.entity_id
_entity_poly.type
_entity_poly.pdbx_seq_one_letter_code
_entity_poly.pdbx_strand_id
1 'polypeptide(L)'
;MTGNGHEYVRCQRGDRDDTVYIHQLCAIANGEDPHKVFHPETTIHHICPIPWLNTPENVECRANWEYSDRTEENEPRLSKEVFTYDDRSPESTVHGVPESEYDRLEAARDHLGGGTDE
;
A
#
# COMPACT_ATOMS: atom_id res chain seq x y z
N MET A 1 11.09 6.88 -14.30
CA MET A 1 10.53 5.97 -13.28
C MET A 1 11.41 4.76 -13.25
N THR A 2 12.13 4.55 -12.15
CA THR A 2 13.00 3.38 -11.94
C THR A 2 12.34 2.48 -10.91
N GLY A 3 12.11 1.21 -11.23
CA GLY A 3 11.61 0.20 -10.29
C GLY A 3 10.19 -0.25 -10.57
N ASN A 4 9.87 -1.48 -10.17
CA ASN A 4 8.66 -2.27 -10.44
C ASN A 4 7.33 -1.69 -9.86
N GLY A 5 7.19 -0.36 -9.79
CA GLY A 5 6.02 0.33 -9.23
C GLY A 5 6.10 0.59 -7.72
N HIS A 6 7.13 0.12 -7.02
CA HIS A 6 7.28 0.35 -5.58
C HIS A 6 7.82 1.73 -5.26
N GLU A 7 7.17 2.39 -4.30
CA GLU A 7 7.61 3.67 -3.76
C GLU A 7 8.73 3.47 -2.73
N TYR A 8 9.70 4.37 -2.76
CA TYR A 8 10.84 4.38 -1.83
C TYR A 8 11.22 5.80 -1.44
N VAL A 9 11.89 5.91 -0.30
CA VAL A 9 12.53 7.13 0.18
C VAL A 9 14.03 6.90 0.31
N ARG A 10 14.82 7.96 0.21
CA ARG A 10 16.25 7.92 0.53
C ARG A 10 16.47 8.52 1.90
N CYS A 11 17.28 7.84 2.71
CA CYS A 11 17.64 8.28 4.05
C CYS A 11 19.16 8.46 4.10
N GLN A 12 19.59 9.66 4.47
CA GLN A 12 21.01 9.96 4.67
C GLN A 12 21.32 10.06 6.16
N ARG A 13 22.31 9.30 6.63
CA ARG A 13 22.81 9.36 8.01
C ARG A 13 24.34 9.37 8.02
N GLY A 14 24.90 10.57 8.17
CA GLY A 14 26.33 10.79 7.99
C GLY A 14 26.74 10.45 6.56
N ASP A 15 27.69 9.53 6.44
CA ASP A 15 28.28 9.10 5.17
C ASP A 15 27.45 8.01 4.47
N ARG A 16 26.38 7.53 5.13
CA ARG A 16 25.49 6.49 4.62
C ARG A 16 24.28 7.10 3.93
N ASP A 17 23.92 6.53 2.80
CA ASP A 17 22.78 6.90 1.98
C ASP A 17 22.04 5.61 1.61
N ASP A 18 20.98 5.34 2.36
CA ASP A 18 20.21 4.11 2.30
C ASP A 18 18.89 4.35 1.55
N THR A 19 18.45 3.34 0.80
CA THR A 19 17.12 3.33 0.19
C THR A 19 16.19 2.50 1.05
N VAL A 20 15.03 3.06 1.40
CA VAL A 20 14.02 2.39 2.20
C VAL A 20 12.71 2.36 1.44
N TYR A 21 12.11 1.19 1.27
CA TYR A 21 10.82 1.06 0.59
C TYR A 21 9.67 1.45 1.53
N ILE A 22 8.67 2.14 1.01
CA ILE A 22 7.55 2.64 1.85
C ILE A 22 6.79 1.48 2.49
N HIS A 23 6.57 0.38 1.78
CA HIS A 23 5.88 -0.79 2.33
C HIS A 23 6.63 -1.44 3.51
N GLN A 24 7.97 -1.32 3.58
CA GLN A 24 8.75 -1.77 4.75
C GLN A 24 8.44 -0.91 5.97
N LEU A 25 8.27 0.39 5.79
CA LEU A 25 7.87 1.31 6.86
C LEU A 25 6.43 1.05 7.32
N CYS A 26 5.52 0.75 6.39
CA CYS A 26 4.15 0.33 6.72
C CYS A 26 4.12 -0.94 7.57
N ALA A 27 4.98 -1.93 7.28
CA ALA A 27 5.08 -3.14 8.07
C ALA A 27 5.52 -2.84 9.52
N ILE A 28 6.52 -1.96 9.69
CA ILE A 28 6.96 -1.50 11.02
C ILE A 28 5.84 -0.76 11.75
N ALA A 29 5.11 0.11 11.04
CA ALA A 29 3.95 0.81 11.59
C ALA A 29 2.83 -0.14 12.02
N ASN A 30 2.71 -1.30 11.38
CA ASN A 30 1.79 -2.39 11.75
C ASN A 30 2.27 -3.24 12.94
N GLY A 31 3.46 -2.94 13.49
CA GLY A 31 4.02 -3.64 14.66
C GLY A 31 5.02 -4.75 14.35
N GLU A 32 5.45 -4.90 13.09
CA GLU A 32 6.56 -5.81 12.77
C GLU A 32 7.89 -5.31 13.33
N ASP A 33 8.76 -6.23 13.74
CA ASP A 33 10.10 -5.93 14.24
C ASP A 33 10.98 -5.36 13.11
N PRO A 34 11.56 -4.15 13.24
CA PRO A 34 12.48 -3.60 12.24
C PRO A 34 13.66 -4.52 11.91
N HIS A 35 14.18 -5.28 12.88
CA HIS A 35 15.27 -6.22 12.63
C HIS A 35 14.84 -7.36 11.72
N LYS A 36 13.58 -7.78 11.82
CA LYS A 36 12.96 -8.74 10.92
C LYS A 36 12.71 -8.08 9.56
N VAL A 37 12.08 -6.91 9.49
CA VAL A 37 11.75 -6.23 8.22
C VAL A 37 12.96 -5.96 7.33
N PHE A 38 14.12 -5.63 7.93
CA PHE A 38 15.37 -5.38 7.20
C PHE A 38 16.28 -6.62 7.11
N HIS A 39 15.80 -7.80 7.52
CA HIS A 39 16.59 -9.03 7.43
C HIS A 39 16.67 -9.52 5.98
N PRO A 40 17.84 -9.98 5.50
CA PRO A 40 18.00 -10.44 4.12
C PRO A 40 17.22 -11.72 3.78
N GLU A 41 16.73 -12.45 4.79
CA GLU A 41 15.94 -13.68 4.61
C GLU A 41 14.43 -13.47 4.68
N THR A 42 13.98 -12.22 4.76
CA THR A 42 12.57 -11.85 4.79
C THR A 42 12.26 -10.84 3.72
N THR A 43 11.05 -10.90 3.18
CA THR A 43 10.53 -9.93 2.22
C THR A 43 9.16 -9.44 2.68
N ILE A 44 8.89 -8.16 2.44
CA ILE A 44 7.58 -7.57 2.69
C ILE A 44 6.80 -7.59 1.38
N HIS A 45 5.60 -8.14 1.42
CA HIS A 45 4.71 -8.26 0.27
C HIS A 45 3.44 -7.45 0.49
N HIS A 46 2.87 -6.95 -0.60
CA HIS A 46 1.51 -6.44 -0.59
C HIS A 46 0.53 -7.61 -0.68
N ILE A 47 -0.50 -7.63 0.19
CA ILE A 47 -1.56 -8.65 0.16
C ILE A 47 -2.40 -8.47 -1.11
N CYS A 48 -2.84 -7.24 -1.38
CA CYS A 48 -3.39 -6.83 -2.66
C CYS A 48 -2.22 -6.37 -3.55
N PRO A 49 -2.03 -6.92 -4.76
CA PRO A 49 -0.85 -6.68 -5.60
C PRO A 49 -0.85 -5.31 -6.31
N ILE A 50 -1.21 -4.25 -5.57
CA ILE A 50 -1.23 -2.86 -6.00
C ILE A 50 -0.02 -2.17 -5.33
N PRO A 51 1.08 -1.90 -6.06
CA PRO A 51 2.35 -1.46 -5.46
C PRO A 51 2.31 -0.10 -4.74
N TRP A 52 1.36 0.76 -5.11
CA TRP A 52 1.15 2.08 -4.51
C TRP A 52 0.15 2.07 -3.35
N LEU A 53 -0.49 0.93 -3.04
CA LEU A 53 -1.40 0.78 -1.90
C LEU A 53 -0.62 0.45 -0.62
N ASN A 54 0.09 1.44 -0.11
CA ASN A 54 0.93 1.34 1.08
C ASN A 54 0.16 1.60 2.37
N THR A 55 -0.72 0.66 2.76
CA THR A 55 -1.39 0.68 4.08
C THR A 55 -0.82 -0.42 4.98
N PRO A 56 -0.74 -0.22 6.31
CA PRO A 56 -0.29 -1.25 7.25
C PRO A 56 -1.02 -2.59 7.11
N GLU A 57 -2.32 -2.54 6.79
CA GLU A 57 -3.19 -3.71 6.64
C GLU A 57 -2.96 -4.43 5.31
N ASN A 58 -2.36 -3.78 4.32
CA ASN A 58 -2.11 -4.34 3.00
C ASN A 58 -0.70 -4.91 2.86
N VAL A 59 0.09 -4.99 3.94
CA VAL A 59 1.46 -5.52 3.90
C VAL A 59 1.65 -6.69 4.86
N GLU A 60 2.45 -7.66 4.45
CA GLU A 60 2.81 -8.82 5.27
C GLU A 60 4.30 -9.13 5.16
N CYS A 61 4.91 -9.55 6.28
CA CYS A 61 6.30 -9.98 6.33
C CYS A 61 6.38 -11.50 6.20
N ARG A 62 7.06 -11.98 5.15
CA ARG A 62 7.25 -13.40 4.86
C ARG A 62 8.71 -13.78 4.81
N ALA A 63 9.00 -15.04 5.10
CA ALA A 63 10.34 -15.55 4.95
C ALA A 63 10.60 -15.96 3.50
N ASN A 64 11.80 -15.69 2.98
CA ASN A 64 12.13 -15.91 1.57
C ASN A 64 12.06 -17.39 1.16
N TRP A 65 12.27 -18.30 2.11
CA TRP A 65 12.15 -19.74 1.87
C TRP A 65 10.70 -20.21 1.67
N GLU A 66 9.70 -19.44 2.11
CA GLU A 66 8.29 -19.75 1.82
C GLU A 66 7.96 -19.61 0.32
N TYR A 67 8.85 -18.98 -0.46
CA TYR A 67 8.72 -18.78 -1.91
C TYR A 67 9.46 -19.81 -2.77
N SER A 68 10.31 -20.70 -2.21
CA SER A 68 11.06 -21.67 -3.03
C SER A 68 10.19 -22.74 -3.70
N ASP A 69 8.94 -22.90 -3.25
CA ASP A 69 7.99 -23.90 -3.76
C ASP A 69 6.91 -23.33 -4.71
N ARG A 70 6.96 -22.04 -5.06
CA ARG A 70 6.06 -21.46 -6.06
C ARG A 70 6.76 -21.36 -7.41
N THR A 71 6.54 -22.37 -8.25
CA THR A 71 6.67 -22.19 -9.71
C THR A 71 5.79 -21.00 -10.15
N GLU A 72 6.22 -20.28 -11.19
CA GLU A 72 5.58 -19.09 -11.79
C GLU A 72 4.09 -19.24 -12.18
N GLU A 73 3.46 -20.37 -11.89
CA GLU A 73 2.07 -20.70 -12.23
C GLU A 73 1.03 -20.15 -11.24
N ASN A 74 1.44 -19.64 -10.07
CA ASN A 74 0.53 -19.15 -9.02
C ASN A 74 0.54 -17.63 -8.80
N GLU A 75 1.21 -16.87 -9.65
CA GLU A 75 0.91 -15.44 -9.76
C GLU A 75 -0.56 -15.31 -10.18
N PRO A 76 -1.42 -14.57 -9.47
CA PRO A 76 -2.66 -14.13 -10.09
C PRO A 76 -2.22 -13.28 -11.27
N ARG A 77 -2.20 -13.89 -12.47
CA ARG A 77 -2.08 -13.16 -13.72
C ARG A 77 -3.17 -12.12 -13.63
N LEU A 78 -2.80 -10.86 -13.44
CA LEU A 78 -3.69 -9.77 -13.84
C LEU A 78 -4.02 -10.10 -15.29
N SER A 79 -5.21 -10.65 -15.51
CA SER A 79 -5.72 -10.84 -16.84
C SER A 79 -5.64 -9.46 -17.47
N LYS A 80 -5.16 -9.38 -18.71
CA LYS A 80 -5.24 -8.17 -19.52
C LYS A 80 -6.70 -7.87 -19.90
N GLU A 81 -7.64 -8.09 -18.98
CA GLU A 81 -8.94 -7.45 -19.08
C GLU A 81 -8.69 -5.98 -18.80
N VAL A 82 -8.44 -5.29 -19.90
CA VAL A 82 -8.56 -3.85 -20.01
C VAL A 82 -9.93 -3.52 -19.44
N PHE A 83 -9.97 -3.05 -18.19
CA PHE A 83 -11.15 -2.41 -17.63
C PHE A 83 -11.40 -1.16 -18.45
N THR A 84 -12.19 -1.29 -19.51
CA THR A 84 -12.80 -0.15 -20.16
C THR A 84 -13.88 0.34 -19.22
N TYR A 85 -13.69 1.53 -18.65
CA TYR A 85 -14.81 2.27 -18.06
C TYR A 85 -15.75 2.63 -19.22
N ASP A 86 -16.80 1.84 -19.39
CA ASP A 86 -17.94 2.26 -20.20
C ASP A 86 -18.75 3.24 -19.34
N ASP A 87 -18.78 4.50 -19.78
CA ASP A 87 -19.45 5.65 -19.13
C ASP A 87 -21.00 5.53 -19.15
N ARG A 88 -21.53 4.31 -19.30
CA ARG A 88 -22.95 4.04 -19.52
C ARG A 88 -23.42 2.69 -18.99
N SER A 89 -23.25 2.40 -17.70
CA SER A 89 -24.26 1.58 -16.99
C SER A 89 -24.14 1.68 -15.47
N PRO A 90 -25.20 2.05 -14.74
CA PRO A 90 -25.17 2.22 -13.30
C PRO A 90 -25.66 0.93 -12.63
N GLU A 91 -24.82 -0.08 -12.44
CA GLU A 91 -25.12 -1.16 -11.48
C GLU A 91 -23.88 -2.01 -11.22
N SER A 92 -23.03 -1.53 -10.32
CA SER A 92 -22.01 -2.33 -9.64
C SER A 92 -22.25 -2.17 -8.15
N THR A 93 -22.78 -3.21 -7.52
CA THR A 93 -22.96 -3.29 -6.07
C THR A 93 -21.60 -3.29 -5.38
N VAL A 94 -21.11 -2.09 -5.08
CA VAL A 94 -20.08 -1.85 -4.07
C VAL A 94 -20.77 -2.00 -2.73
N HIS A 95 -20.26 -2.84 -1.83
CA HIS A 95 -20.63 -2.77 -0.42
C HIS A 95 -20.12 -1.43 0.11
N GLY A 96 -20.97 -0.42 0.01
CA GLY A 96 -20.67 0.96 0.33
C GLY A 96 -20.27 1.12 1.79
N VAL A 97 -19.30 1.99 2.01
CA VAL A 97 -19.08 2.65 3.29
C VAL A 97 -20.43 3.25 3.75
N PRO A 98 -20.91 2.97 4.97
CA PRO A 98 -22.20 3.47 5.43
C PRO A 98 -22.27 5.00 5.32
N GLU A 99 -23.42 5.57 4.94
CA GLU A 99 -23.60 7.04 4.81
C GLU A 99 -23.16 7.81 6.06
N SER A 100 -23.27 7.20 7.25
CA SER A 100 -22.80 7.78 8.50
C SER A 100 -21.29 8.07 8.57
N GLU A 101 -20.48 7.38 7.77
CA GLU A 101 -19.04 7.64 7.66
C GLU A 101 -18.74 8.81 6.70
N TYR A 102 -19.58 9.02 5.68
CA TYR A 102 -19.47 10.21 4.82
C TYR A 102 -19.83 11.48 5.58
N ASP A 103 -20.89 11.46 6.39
CA ASP A 103 -21.28 12.59 7.23
C ASP A 103 -20.20 12.95 8.26
N ARG A 104 -19.51 11.94 8.82
CA ARG A 104 -18.37 12.14 9.74
C ARG A 104 -17.18 12.80 9.05
N LEU A 105 -16.85 12.37 7.83
CA LEU A 105 -15.72 12.89 7.06
C LEU A 105 -16.00 14.32 6.55
N GLU A 106 -17.23 14.62 6.14
CA GLU A 106 -17.64 15.98 5.76
C GLU A 106 -17.64 16.93 6.97
N ALA A 107 -18.17 16.50 8.12
CA ALA A 107 -18.16 17.32 9.34
C ALA A 107 -16.74 17.64 9.86
N ALA A 108 -15.78 16.72 9.66
CA ALA A 108 -14.38 16.93 10.00
C ALA A 108 -13.67 17.92 9.07
N ARG A 109 -14.10 18.02 7.80
CA ARG A 109 -13.56 18.96 6.82
C ARG A 109 -13.89 20.41 7.19
N ASP A 110 -15.10 20.64 7.67
CA ASP A 110 -15.59 21.99 7.98
C ASP A 110 -15.00 22.57 9.28
N HIS A 111 -14.43 21.74 10.16
CA HIS A 111 -13.78 22.19 11.40
C HIS A 111 -12.32 22.67 11.22
N LEU A 112 -11.70 22.44 10.06
CA LEU A 112 -10.30 22.82 9.80
C LEU A 112 -10.15 24.01 8.82
N GLY A 113 -11.25 24.59 8.34
CA GLY A 113 -11.25 25.66 7.33
C GLY A 113 -11.49 27.09 7.82
N GLY A 114 -11.61 27.34 9.13
CA GLY A 114 -11.92 28.66 9.68
C GLY A 114 -10.69 29.39 10.22
N GLY A 115 -9.86 29.96 9.34
CA GLY A 115 -8.73 30.76 9.81
C GLY A 115 -7.89 31.44 8.74
N THR A 116 -8.47 32.37 7.99
CA THR A 116 -7.75 33.56 7.46
C THR A 116 -8.71 34.73 7.24
N ASP A 117 -8.31 35.90 7.77
CA ASP A 117 -8.62 37.29 7.36
C ASP A 117 -9.30 38.16 8.44
N GLU A 118 -8.51 38.79 9.33
CA GLU A 118 -7.99 40.19 9.25
C GLU A 118 -7.11 40.52 10.47
#